data_AF-A0A1I6GUM1-F1
#
_entry.id   AF-A0A1I6GUM1-F1
#
_cell.length_a   1.000
_cell.length_b   1.000
_cell.length_c   1.000
_cell.angle_alpha   90.00
_cell.angle_beta   90.00
_cell.angle_gamma   90.00
#
_symmetry.space_group_name_H-M   'P 1'
#
loop_
_entity.id
_entity.type
_entity.pdbx_description
1 polymer ?
#
loop_
_entity_poly.entity_id
_entity_poly.type
_entity_poly.pdbx_seq_one_letter_code
_entity_poly.pdbx_strand_id
1 'polypeptide(L)'
;MTFLVGVAYVGSLGVYLAANAGALSSFAAALLANPQAALLGAGGMTAPGTFVLDAVAATPGVALAFPVGVALLTVVFTGVVAKFGHGTAYLYLLGALAPAAAMAVGPVVPPLSTAGTLALVLVLPFLATTLFLADVGRFLASTR
;
A
#
# COMPACT_ATOMS: atom_id res chain seq x y z
N MET A 1 -16.63 -1.97 9.16
CA MET A 1 -16.11 -0.79 8.43
C MET A 1 -14.64 -0.96 8.04
N THR A 2 -13.71 -1.18 8.97
CA THR A 2 -12.27 -1.34 8.68
C THR A 2 -11.91 -2.46 7.71
N PHE A 3 -12.54 -3.63 7.82
CA PHE A 3 -12.33 -4.75 6.88
C PHE A 3 -12.71 -4.39 5.44
N LEU A 4 -13.85 -3.73 5.24
CA LEU A 4 -14.33 -3.33 3.92
C LEU A 4 -13.39 -2.30 3.25
N VAL A 5 -12.77 -1.45 4.06
CA VAL A 5 -11.75 -0.49 3.61
C VAL A 5 -10.47 -1.21 3.17
N GLY A 6 -10.06 -2.25 3.89
CA GLY A 6 -8.97 -3.13 3.46
C GLY A 6 -9.26 -3.80 2.10
N VAL A 7 -10.48 -4.32 1.91
CA VAL A 7 -10.91 -4.91 0.62
C VAL A 7 -10.91 -3.87 -0.50
N ALA A 8 -11.47 -2.68 -0.24
CA ALA A 8 -11.49 -1.57 -1.20
C ALA A 8 -10.06 -1.15 -1.58
N TYR A 9 -9.17 -1.08 -0.59
CA TYR A 9 -7.76 -0.80 -0.81
C TYR A 9 -7.10 -1.84 -1.71
N VAL A 10 -7.28 -3.14 -1.44
CA VAL A 10 -6.73 -4.23 -2.27
C VAL A 10 -7.26 -4.15 -3.71
N GLY A 11 -8.56 -3.91 -3.89
CA GLY A 11 -9.14 -3.72 -5.23
C GLY A 11 -8.50 -2.55 -5.97
N SER A 12 -8.33 -1.42 -5.28
CA SER A 12 -7.68 -0.22 -5.84
C SER A 12 -6.19 -0.41 -6.14
N LEU A 13 -5.49 -1.17 -5.29
CA LEU A 13 -4.09 -1.54 -5.49
C LEU A 13 -3.95 -2.42 -6.73
N GLY A 14 -4.91 -3.30 -6.99
CA GLY A 14 -4.97 -4.10 -8.21
C GLY A 14 -4.92 -3.25 -9.48
N VAL A 15 -5.53 -2.06 -9.49
CA VAL A 15 -5.46 -1.13 -10.63
C VAL A 15 -4.03 -0.63 -10.87
N TYR A 16 -3.35 -0.21 -9.80
CA TYR A 16 -1.95 0.24 -9.89
C TYR A 16 -1.00 -0.89 -10.28
N LEU A 17 -1.17 -2.09 -9.70
CA LEU A 17 -0.34 -3.26 -10.02
C LEU A 17 -0.59 -3.74 -11.46
N ALA A 18 -1.84 -3.71 -11.95
CA ALA A 18 -2.16 -4.07 -13.32
C ALA A 18 -1.49 -3.12 -14.33
N ALA A 19 -1.48 -1.81 -14.06
CA ALA A 19 -0.76 -0.82 -14.87
C ALA A 19 0.77 -1.07 -14.88
N ASN A 20 1.29 -1.81 -13.91
CA ASN A 20 2.71 -2.15 -13.76
C ASN A 20 3.01 -3.64 -14.01
N ALA A 21 2.10 -4.40 -14.63
CA ALA A 21 2.22 -5.86 -14.74
C ALA A 21 3.52 -6.31 -15.44
N GLY A 22 3.99 -5.59 -16.46
CA GLY A 22 5.26 -5.89 -17.15
C GLY A 22 6.50 -5.67 -16.29
N ALA A 23 6.49 -4.63 -15.44
CA ALA A 23 7.56 -4.39 -14.48
C ALA A 23 7.56 -5.45 -13.36
N LEU A 24 6.37 -5.88 -12.91
CA LEU A 24 6.22 -6.93 -11.91
C LEU A 24 6.69 -8.29 -12.41
N SER A 25 6.37 -8.66 -13.65
CA SER A 25 6.82 -9.92 -14.24
C SER A 25 8.35 -9.95 -14.40
N SER A 26 8.93 -8.84 -14.84
CA SER A 26 10.39 -8.67 -14.97
C SER A 26 11.08 -8.71 -13.61
N PHE A 27 10.50 -8.08 -12.59
CA PHE A 27 10.99 -8.16 -11.21
C PHE A 27 10.92 -9.58 -10.65
N ALA A 28 9.82 -10.30 -10.88
CA ALA A 28 9.70 -11.69 -10.44
C ALA A 28 10.75 -12.60 -11.10
N ALA A 29 10.99 -12.44 -12.40
CA ALA A 29 12.04 -13.17 -13.10
C ALA A 29 13.44 -12.82 -12.56
N ALA A 30 13.72 -11.55 -12.29
CA ALA A 30 14.98 -11.10 -11.72
C ALA A 30 15.19 -11.65 -10.30
N LEU A 31 14.13 -11.72 -9.48
CA LEU A 31 14.19 -12.25 -8.13
C LEU A 31 14.57 -13.74 -8.10
N LEU A 32 14.08 -14.52 -9.08
CA LEU A 32 14.43 -15.93 -9.24
C LEU A 32 15.87 -16.15 -9.72
N ALA A 33 16.39 -15.23 -10.54
CA ALA A 33 17.75 -15.33 -11.08
C ALA A 33 18.81 -14.85 -10.08
N ASN A 34 18.59 -13.70 -9.44
CA ASN A 34 19.50 -13.13 -8.45
C ASN A 34 18.70 -12.23 -7.47
N PRO A 35 18.31 -12.75 -6.30
CA PRO A 35 17.40 -12.06 -5.40
C PRO A 35 18.01 -10.79 -4.80
N GLN A 36 19.29 -10.82 -4.44
CA GLN A 36 19.97 -9.66 -3.87
C GLN A 36 20.02 -8.50 -4.87
N ALA A 37 20.40 -8.78 -6.11
CA ALA A 37 20.45 -7.76 -7.16
C ALA A 37 19.05 -7.23 -7.51
N ALA A 38 18.03 -8.09 -7.54
CA ALA A 38 16.65 -7.68 -7.82
C ALA A 38 16.07 -6.77 -6.74
N LEU A 39 16.32 -7.07 -5.45
CA LEU A 39 15.82 -6.28 -4.32
C LEU A 39 16.46 -4.89 -4.24
N LEU A 40 17.76 -4.80 -4.58
CA LEU A 40 18.55 -3.56 -4.52
C LEU A 40 18.58 -2.78 -5.83
N GLY A 41 18.11 -3.37 -6.92
CA GLY A 41 18.12 -2.78 -8.26
C GLY A 41 17.21 -1.56 -8.39
N ALA A 42 17.48 -0.73 -9.40
CA ALA A 42 16.67 0.43 -9.71
C ALA A 42 15.20 0.04 -10.02
N GLY A 43 14.28 0.97 -9.81
CA GLY A 43 12.86 0.75 -10.06
C GLY A 43 12.53 0.54 -11.54
N GLY A 44 11.57 -0.35 -11.81
CA GLY A 44 10.93 -0.50 -13.12
C GLY A 44 9.44 -0.17 -13.11
N MET A 45 8.86 0.03 -11.92
CA MET A 45 7.47 0.44 -11.76
C MET A 45 7.34 1.96 -11.90
N THR A 46 6.22 2.40 -12.46
CA THR A 46 5.78 3.80 -12.41
C THR A 46 5.64 4.21 -10.95
N ALA A 47 6.34 5.26 -10.53
CA ALA A 47 6.25 5.72 -9.14
C ALA A 47 4.77 6.04 -8.77
N PRO A 48 4.30 5.67 -7.56
CA PRO A 48 2.90 5.88 -7.17
C PRO A 48 2.43 7.32 -7.32
N GLY A 49 3.28 8.31 -6.98
CA GLY A 49 2.97 9.73 -7.17
C GLY A 49 2.76 10.11 -8.63
N THR A 50 3.63 9.64 -9.53
CA THR A 50 3.49 9.87 -10.98
C THR A 50 2.22 9.24 -11.53
N PHE A 51 1.93 7.98 -11.17
CA PHE A 51 0.71 7.30 -11.57
C PHE A 51 -0.55 8.09 -11.18
N VAL A 52 -0.55 8.68 -9.97
CA VAL A 52 -1.67 9.50 -9.50
C VAL A 52 -1.77 10.81 -10.27
N LEU A 53 -0.65 11.50 -10.53
CA LEU A 53 -0.64 12.73 -11.32
C LEU A 53 -1.16 12.49 -12.73
N ASP A 54 -0.73 11.41 -13.38
CA ASP A 54 -1.20 11.02 -14.71
C ASP A 54 -2.71 10.69 -14.69
N ALA A 55 -3.17 9.98 -13.66
CA ALA A 55 -4.58 9.65 -13.48
C ALA A 55 -5.47 10.88 -13.29
N VAL A 56 -4.97 11.94 -12.65
CA VAL A 56 -5.68 13.21 -12.43
C VAL A 56 -5.67 14.08 -13.69
N ALA A 57 -4.58 14.03 -14.48
CA ALA A 57 -4.47 14.77 -15.73
C ALA A 57 -5.32 14.19 -16.88
N ALA A 58 -5.60 12.89 -16.84
CA ALA A 58 -6.50 12.21 -17.76
C ALA A 58 -7.98 12.43 -17.42
N THR A 59 -8.89 12.23 -18.39
CA THR A 59 -10.34 12.15 -18.10
C THR A 59 -10.62 11.15 -16.99
N PRO A 60 -11.53 11.44 -16.03
CA PRO A 60 -11.74 10.60 -14.86
C PRO A 60 -12.01 9.14 -15.23
N GLY A 61 -11.17 8.23 -14.71
CA GLY A 61 -11.24 6.81 -15.02
C GLY A 61 -10.83 5.94 -13.83
N VAL A 62 -10.76 4.63 -14.07
CA VAL A 62 -10.48 3.61 -13.04
C VAL A 62 -9.16 3.85 -12.30
N ALA A 63 -8.18 4.54 -12.90
CA ALA A 63 -6.90 4.85 -12.26
C ALA A 63 -7.03 5.70 -10.97
N LEU A 64 -8.09 6.51 -10.85
CA LEU A 64 -8.38 7.27 -9.63
C LEU A 64 -8.81 6.39 -8.44
N ALA A 65 -9.14 5.11 -8.68
CA ALA A 65 -9.47 4.19 -7.61
C ALA A 65 -8.30 4.05 -6.62
N PHE A 66 -7.05 4.00 -7.11
CA PHE A 66 -5.87 3.83 -6.27
C PHE A 66 -5.69 4.96 -5.23
N PRO A 67 -5.61 6.25 -5.59
CA PRO A 67 -5.49 7.33 -4.59
C PRO A 67 -6.72 7.41 -3.66
N VAL A 68 -7.92 7.08 -4.14
CA VAL A 68 -9.12 7.02 -3.29
C VAL A 68 -9.01 5.90 -2.26
N GLY A 69 -8.56 4.71 -2.65
CA GLY A 69 -8.34 3.59 -1.75
C GLY A 69 -7.28 3.90 -0.68
N VAL A 70 -6.18 4.55 -1.07
CA VAL A 70 -5.14 5.01 -0.13
C VAL A 70 -5.69 6.02 0.88
N ALA A 71 -6.49 7.00 0.42
CA ALA A 71 -7.11 7.99 1.29
C ALA A 71 -8.09 7.34 2.28
N LEU A 72 -8.95 6.43 1.82
CA LEU A 72 -9.88 5.70 2.68
C LEU A 72 -9.14 4.89 3.75
N LEU A 73 -8.08 4.16 3.38
CA LEU A 73 -7.26 3.39 4.30
C LEU A 73 -6.66 4.30 5.39
N THR A 74 -6.06 5.42 4.96
CA THR A 74 -5.43 6.41 5.85
C THR A 74 -6.43 6.98 6.85
N VAL A 75 -7.59 7.46 6.38
CA VAL A 75 -8.62 8.08 7.22
C VAL A 75 -9.14 7.10 8.27
N VAL A 76 -9.41 5.86 7.86
CA VAL A 76 -10.01 4.86 8.74
C VAL A 76 -9.05 4.41 9.83
N PHE A 77 -7.78 4.13 9.51
CA PHE A 77 -6.80 3.76 10.53
C PHE A 77 -6.39 4.93 11.42
N THR A 78 -6.43 6.17 10.91
CA THR A 78 -6.30 7.38 11.74
C THR A 78 -7.44 7.46 12.75
N GLY A 79 -8.69 7.21 12.31
CA GLY A 79 -9.84 7.13 13.20
C GLY A 79 -9.76 6.02 14.25
N VAL A 80 -9.19 4.85 13.89
CA VAL A 80 -8.91 3.76 14.84
C VAL A 80 -7.93 4.22 15.93
N VAL A 81 -6.82 4.86 15.56
CA VAL A 81 -5.86 5.39 16.53
C VAL A 81 -6.47 6.51 17.36
N ALA A 82 -7.26 7.41 16.77
CA ALA A 82 -7.91 8.49 17.52
C ALA A 82 -8.86 7.96 18.61
N LYS A 83 -9.52 6.82 18.36
CA LYS A 83 -10.48 6.22 19.30
C LYS A 83 -9.84 5.23 20.29
N PHE A 84 -8.81 4.50 19.86
CA PHE A 84 -8.27 3.35 20.59
C PHE A 84 -6.74 3.41 20.79
N GLY A 85 -6.12 4.57 20.55
CA GLY A 85 -4.68 4.76 20.35
C GLY A 85 -3.76 4.39 21.51
N HIS A 86 -3.43 3.11 21.60
CA HIS A 86 -2.45 2.55 22.53
C HIS A 86 -1.75 1.35 21.87
N GLY A 87 -0.49 1.10 22.21
CA GLY A 87 0.22 -0.11 21.80
C GLY A 87 0.27 -0.33 20.28
N THR A 88 -0.21 -1.50 19.83
CA THR A 88 -0.15 -1.96 18.44
C THR A 88 -0.99 -1.11 17.46
N ALA A 89 -1.91 -0.26 17.95
CA ALA A 89 -2.71 0.63 17.12
C ALA A 89 -1.86 1.54 16.21
N TYR A 90 -0.71 2.00 16.70
CA TYR A 90 0.21 2.84 15.93
C TYR A 90 0.88 2.09 14.76
N LEU A 91 1.06 0.77 14.88
CA LEU A 91 1.66 -0.04 13.81
C LEU A 91 0.71 -0.17 12.63
N TYR A 92 -0.60 -0.29 12.88
CA TYR A 92 -1.55 -0.33 11.77
C TYR A 92 -1.64 1.01 11.06
N LEU A 93 -1.59 2.11 11.81
CA LEU A 93 -1.56 3.45 11.23
C LEU A 93 -0.31 3.66 10.38
N LEU A 94 0.87 3.21 10.84
CA LEU A 94 2.09 3.28 10.05
C LEU A 94 1.96 2.52 8.72
N GLY A 95 1.43 1.31 8.74
CA GLY A 95 1.19 0.54 7.52
C GLY A 95 0.11 1.16 6.61
N ALA A 96 -0.90 1.82 7.18
CA ALA A 96 -1.92 2.55 6.42
C ALA A 96 -1.40 3.84 5.79
N LEU A 97 -0.40 4.48 6.40
CA LEU A 97 0.25 5.70 5.88
C LEU A 97 1.33 5.40 4.84
N ALA A 98 1.88 4.18 4.80
CA ALA A 98 2.95 3.83 3.87
C ALA A 98 2.60 4.06 2.38
N PRO A 99 1.39 3.71 1.89
CA PRO A 99 1.00 4.02 0.52
C PRO A 99 0.85 5.53 0.28
N ALA A 100 0.36 6.28 1.27
CA ALA A 100 0.25 7.73 1.19
C ALA A 100 1.63 8.39 1.09
N ALA A 101 2.61 7.91 1.88
CA ALA A 101 4.00 8.33 1.76
C ALA A 101 4.58 8.00 0.38
N ALA A 102 4.31 6.81 -0.17
CA ALA A 102 4.77 6.44 -1.51
C ALA A 102 4.22 7.36 -2.61
N MET A 103 2.98 7.84 -2.47
CA MET A 103 2.39 8.84 -3.39
C MET A 103 3.04 10.21 -3.23
N ALA A 104 3.29 10.65 -1.99
CA ALA A 104 3.86 11.97 -1.70
C ALA A 104 5.33 12.10 -2.15
N VAL A 105 6.08 11.00 -2.13
CA VAL A 105 7.53 10.97 -2.40
C VAL A 105 7.87 10.84 -3.90
N GLY A 106 6.97 10.23 -4.68
CA GLY A 106 7.18 9.93 -6.10
C GLY A 106 7.63 11.09 -7.03
N PRO A 107 7.24 12.36 -6.80
CA PRO A 107 7.68 13.46 -7.65
C PRO A 107 9.07 14.05 -7.31
N VAL A 108 9.66 13.72 -6.15
CA VAL A 108 10.73 14.55 -5.54
C VAL A 108 11.99 13.75 -5.16
N VAL A 109 11.91 12.42 -5.08
CA VAL A 109 13.00 11.53 -4.63
C VAL A 109 13.36 10.55 -5.76
N PRO A 110 14.64 10.11 -5.88
CA PRO A 110 15.01 9.04 -6.81
C PRO A 110 14.00 7.89 -6.79
N PRO A 111 13.64 7.34 -7.96
CA PRO A 111 12.64 6.28 -8.03
C PRO A 111 13.03 5.13 -7.11
N LEU A 112 12.14 4.80 -6.18
CA LEU A 112 12.30 3.66 -5.28
C LEU A 112 12.52 2.39 -6.11
N SER A 113 13.29 1.44 -5.58
CA SER A 113 13.35 0.11 -6.18
C SER A 113 11.94 -0.49 -6.28
N THR A 114 11.74 -1.43 -7.21
CA THR A 114 10.48 -2.16 -7.31
C THR A 114 10.10 -2.82 -5.98
N ALA A 115 11.09 -3.40 -5.28
CA ALA A 115 10.92 -3.97 -3.96
C ALA A 115 10.50 -2.92 -2.91
N GLY A 116 11.14 -1.74 -2.89
CA GLY A 116 10.79 -0.65 -1.99
C GLY A 116 9.38 -0.12 -2.24
N THR A 117 8.99 0.01 -3.50
CA THR A 117 7.63 0.40 -3.89
C THR A 117 6.61 -0.62 -3.38
N LEU A 118 6.81 -1.91 -3.65
CA LEU A 118 5.95 -2.99 -3.17
C LEU A 118 5.91 -3.07 -1.64
N ALA A 119 7.02 -2.79 -0.95
CA ALA A 119 7.04 -2.74 0.50
C ALA A 119 6.05 -1.70 1.04
N LEU A 120 6.05 -0.50 0.47
CA LEU A 120 5.20 0.61 0.90
C LEU A 120 3.73 0.43 0.52
N VAL A 121 3.44 -0.05 -0.70
CA VAL A 121 2.06 -0.12 -1.22
C VAL A 121 1.40 -1.48 -1.08
N LEU A 122 2.11 -2.52 -0.63
CA LEU A 122 1.53 -3.86 -0.49
C LEU A 122 1.90 -4.49 0.85
N VAL A 123 3.20 -4.65 1.11
CA VAL A 123 3.66 -5.45 2.27
C VAL A 123 3.28 -4.79 3.60
N LEU A 124 3.62 -3.51 3.79
CA LEU A 124 3.32 -2.80 5.04
C LEU A 124 1.80 -2.69 5.31
N PRO A 125 0.94 -2.28 4.35
CA PRO A 125 -0.51 -2.30 4.53
C PRO A 125 -1.05 -3.68 4.87
N PHE A 126 -0.53 -4.73 4.21
CA PHE A 126 -0.95 -6.11 4.44
C PHE A 126 -0.59 -6.59 5.86
N LEU A 127 0.64 -6.34 6.31
CA LEU A 127 1.07 -6.66 7.67
C LEU A 127 0.26 -5.90 8.72
N ALA A 128 0.04 -4.59 8.51
CA ALA A 128 -0.80 -3.76 9.38
C ALA A 128 -2.23 -4.31 9.50
N THR A 129 -2.85 -4.63 8.37
CA THR A 129 -4.22 -5.17 8.34
C THR A 129 -4.30 -6.54 9.02
N THR A 130 -3.31 -7.40 8.79
CA THR A 130 -3.25 -8.73 9.42
C THR A 130 -3.09 -8.63 10.93
N LEU A 131 -2.21 -7.74 11.41
CA LEU A 131 -2.02 -7.52 12.84
C LEU A 131 -3.28 -6.93 13.49
N PHE A 132 -3.96 -5.99 12.81
CA PHE A 132 -5.24 -5.45 13.26
C PHE A 132 -6.30 -6.55 13.41
N LEU A 133 -6.43 -7.44 12.41
CA LEU A 133 -7.38 -8.55 12.47
C LEU A 133 -7.05 -9.55 13.58
N ALA A 134 -5.77 -9.83 13.82
CA ALA A 134 -5.34 -10.70 14.91
C ALA A 134 -5.72 -10.13 16.29
N ASP A 135 -5.50 -8.83 16.50
CA ASP A 135 -5.82 -8.18 17.77
C ASP A 135 -7.34 -8.05 17.98
N VAL A 136 -8.12 -7.79 16.92
CA VAL A 136 -9.60 -7.87 16.98
C VAL A 136 -10.05 -9.29 17.32
N GLY A 137 -9.45 -10.32 16.71
CA GLY A 137 -9.78 -11.72 16.98
C GLY A 137 -9.51 -12.11 18.44
N ARG A 138 -8.36 -11.70 18.99
CA ARG A 138 -8.02 -11.90 20.41
C ARG A 138 -9.01 -11.21 21.34
N PHE A 139 -9.35 -9.95 21.06
CA PHE A 139 -10.33 -9.21 21.85
C PHE A 139 -11.70 -9.90 21.86
N LEU A 140 -12.19 -10.35 20.70
CA LEU A 140 -13.46 -11.08 20.61
C LEU A 140 -13.41 -12.44 21.33
N ALA A 141 -12.27 -13.11 21.38
CA ALA A 141 -12.09 -14.36 22.10
C ALA A 141 -12.02 -14.16 23.62
N SER A 142 -11.43 -13.06 24.10
CA SER A 142 -11.29 -12.76 25.53
C SER A 142 -12.54 -12.13 26.17
N THR A 143 -13.44 -11.60 25.35
CA THR A 143 -14.68 -10.93 25.81
C THR A 143 -15.91 -11.84 25.67
N ARG A 144 -15.69 -13.12 25.37
CA ARG A 144 -16.68 -14.20 25.42
C ARG A 144 -16.46 -15.01 26.68
#